data_AF-A0A183GE11-F1
#
_entry.id   AF-A0A183GE11-F1
#
_cell.length_a   1.000
_cell.length_b   1.000
_cell.length_c   1.000
_cell.angle_alpha   90.00
_cell.angle_beta   90.00
_cell.angle_gamma   90.00
#
_symmetry.space_group_name_H-M   'P 1'
#
loop_
_entity.id
_entity.type
_entity.pdbx_description
1 polymer ?
#
loop_
_entity_poly.entity_id
_entity_poly.type
_entity_poly.pdbx_seq_one_letter_code
_entity_poly.pdbx_strand_id
1 'polypeptide(L)'
;MGPSNLALIFGPCILRRQDNVHAQEQLNDVSRQAICVQTLIEEKLRQYKATLINIVELEDASQKVSANLRRIEEHQQLDQAMQNIGTAKQLFEEQLDFLGRQKERLLQELPPLAPVASSEDLSSSDEHSSGMLKLFGI
;
A
#
# COMPACT_ATOMS: atom_id res chain seq x y z
N MET A 1 4.98 -14.28 -3.87
CA MET A 1 3.60 -14.79 -4.04
C MET A 1 2.85 -13.83 -4.96
N GLY A 2 2.19 -14.33 -6.01
CA GLY A 2 1.39 -13.49 -6.92
C GLY A 2 -0.05 -13.30 -6.43
N PRO A 3 -0.82 -12.34 -6.98
CA PRO A 3 -2.23 -12.11 -6.62
C PRO A 3 -3.10 -13.37 -6.73
N SER A 4 -2.89 -14.20 -7.74
CA SER A 4 -3.61 -15.46 -7.94
C SER A 4 -3.39 -16.46 -6.80
N ASN A 5 -2.14 -16.66 -6.37
CA ASN A 5 -1.81 -17.55 -5.26
C ASN A 5 -2.44 -17.07 -3.95
N LEU A 6 -2.36 -15.76 -3.67
CA LEU A 6 -2.97 -15.18 -2.48
C LEU A 6 -4.49 -15.36 -2.51
N ALA A 7 -5.12 -15.12 -3.66
CA ALA A 7 -6.56 -15.24 -3.79
C ALA A 7 -7.05 -16.68 -3.64
N LEU A 8 -6.29 -17.67 -4.10
CA LEU A 8 -6.63 -19.08 -3.91
C LEU A 8 -6.58 -19.50 -2.43
N ILE A 9 -5.60 -19.00 -1.68
CA ILE A 9 -5.43 -19.29 -0.25
C ILE A 9 -6.46 -18.55 0.60
N PHE A 10 -6.66 -17.25 0.32
CA PHE A 10 -7.48 -16.38 1.17
C PHE A 10 -8.95 -16.28 0.74
N GLY A 11 -9.28 -16.53 -0.53
CA GLY A 11 -10.65 -16.48 -1.05
C GLY A 11 -11.66 -17.29 -0.21
N PRO A 12 -11.39 -18.58 0.08
CA PRO A 12 -12.27 -19.40 0.91
C PRO A 12 -12.36 -18.97 2.38
N CYS A 13 -11.38 -18.20 2.88
CA CYS A 13 -11.41 -17.67 4.24
C CYS A 13 -12.18 -16.34 4.32
N ILE A 14 -12.08 -15.49 3.30
CA ILE A 14 -12.71 -14.17 3.25
C ILE A 14 -14.19 -14.27 2.88
N LEU A 15 -14.54 -15.16 1.94
CA LEU A 15 -15.87 -15.22 1.31
C LEU A 15 -16.65 -16.50 1.64
N ARG A 16 -16.31 -17.15 2.76
CA ARG A 16 -16.88 -18.45 3.16
C ARG A 16 -18.41 -18.36 3.29
N ARG A 17 -19.11 -19.26 2.59
CA ARG A 17 -20.54 -19.51 2.82
C ARG A 17 -20.74 -20.50 3.97
N GLN A 18 -21.81 -20.33 4.75
CA GLN A 18 -22.17 -21.22 5.86
C GLN A 18 -23.25 -22.26 5.49
N ASP A 19 -23.58 -22.39 4.21
CA ASP A 19 -24.68 -23.24 3.75
C ASP A 19 -24.20 -24.66 3.45
N ASN A 20 -25.03 -25.66 3.78
CA ASN A 20 -24.81 -27.04 3.33
C ASN A 20 -25.21 -27.17 1.85
N VAL A 21 -24.24 -26.94 0.96
CA VAL A 21 -24.38 -27.14 -0.49
C VAL A 21 -23.62 -28.37 -0.96
N HIS A 22 -23.99 -28.91 -2.13
CA HIS A 22 -23.32 -30.07 -2.72
C HIS A 22 -21.83 -29.81 -2.96
N ALA A 23 -20.99 -30.84 -2.82
CA ALA A 23 -19.53 -30.71 -2.94
C ALA A 23 -19.08 -30.07 -4.28
N GLN A 24 -19.78 -30.35 -5.37
CA GLN A 24 -19.48 -29.75 -6.68
C GLN A 24 -19.74 -28.24 -6.70
N GLU A 25 -20.78 -27.77 -6.00
CA GLU A 25 -21.04 -26.33 -5.85
C GLU A 25 -19.98 -25.67 -4.98
N GLN A 26 -19.53 -26.34 -3.91
CA GLN A 26 -18.43 -25.84 -3.07
C GLN A 26 -17.13 -25.64 -3.88
N LEU A 27 -16.78 -26.61 -4.74
CA LEU A 27 -15.59 -26.50 -5.60
C LEU A 27 -15.71 -25.34 -6.61
N ASN A 28 -16.91 -25.10 -7.16
CA ASN A 28 -17.14 -23.97 -8.05
C ASN A 28 -17.03 -22.63 -7.29
N ASP A 29 -17.55 -22.57 -6.07
CA ASP A 29 -17.47 -21.39 -5.22
C ASP A 29 -16.00 -21.04 -4.90
N VAL A 30 -15.12 -22.01 -4.64
CA VAL A 30 -13.66 -21.76 -4.45
C VAL A 30 -13.06 -21.02 -5.65
N SER A 31 -13.37 -21.47 -6.87
CA SER A 31 -12.88 -20.82 -8.10
C SER A 31 -13.40 -19.38 -8.22
N ARG A 32 -14.70 -19.17 -7.98
CA ARG A 32 -15.33 -17.84 -8.05
C ARG A 32 -14.79 -16.89 -6.99
N GLN A 33 -14.56 -17.39 -5.77
CA GLN A 33 -13.96 -16.66 -4.67
C GLN A 33 -12.53 -16.24 -4.99
N ALA A 34 -11.73 -17.16 -5.54
CA ALA A 34 -10.36 -16.85 -5.96
C ALA A 34 -10.34 -15.78 -7.07
N ILE A 35 -11.19 -15.88 -8.09
CA ILE A 35 -11.30 -14.85 -9.14
C ILE A 35 -11.68 -13.49 -8.52
N CYS A 36 -12.71 -13.46 -7.67
CA CYS A 36 -13.17 -12.23 -7.03
C CYS A 36 -12.07 -11.56 -6.20
N VAL A 37 -11.40 -12.32 -5.33
CA VAL A 37 -10.32 -11.80 -4.48
C VAL A 37 -9.09 -11.41 -5.32
N GLN A 38 -8.75 -12.15 -6.36
CA GLN A 38 -7.66 -11.81 -7.26
C GLN A 38 -7.91 -10.45 -7.92
N THR A 39 -9.10 -10.24 -8.49
CA THR A 39 -9.47 -8.96 -9.12
C THR A 39 -9.38 -7.80 -8.13
N LEU A 40 -9.83 -8.00 -6.89
CA LEU A 40 -9.71 -6.98 -5.84
C LEU A 40 -8.25 -6.65 -5.51
N ILE A 41 -7.40 -7.67 -5.35
CA ILE A 41 -5.97 -7.48 -5.08
C ILE A 41 -5.29 -6.74 -6.24
N GLU A 42 -5.53 -7.17 -7.48
CA GLU A 42 -4.95 -6.56 -8.66
C GLU A 42 -5.33 -5.08 -8.81
N GLU A 43 -6.61 -4.77 -8.61
CA GLU A 43 -7.11 -3.40 -8.68
C GLU A 43 -6.52 -2.53 -7.56
N LYS A 44 -6.41 -3.05 -6.33
CA LYS A 44 -5.77 -2.33 -5.23
C LYS A 44 -4.27 -2.11 -5.47
N LEU A 45 -3.56 -3.09 -6.01
CA LEU A 45 -2.16 -2.94 -6.39
C LEU A 45 -1.98 -1.93 -7.52
N ARG A 46 -2.90 -1.90 -8.49
CA ARG A 46 -2.90 -0.92 -9.58
C ARG A 46 -3.07 0.50 -9.05
N GLN A 47 -4.05 0.72 -8.17
CA GLN A 47 -4.27 2.01 -7.49
C GLN A 47 -3.03 2.42 -6.68
N TYR A 48 -2.49 1.52 -5.86
CA TYR A 48 -1.29 1.77 -5.06
C TYR A 48 -0.10 2.20 -5.91
N LYS A 49 0.18 1.48 -7.01
CA LYS A 49 1.24 1.82 -7.95
C LYS A 49 1.03 3.18 -8.60
N ALA A 50 -0.20 3.51 -9.00
CA ALA A 50 -0.52 4.82 -9.57
C ALA A 50 -0.27 5.95 -8.56
N THR A 51 -0.70 5.78 -7.31
CA THR A 51 -0.44 6.76 -6.23
C THR A 51 1.06 6.93 -5.98
N LEU A 52 1.84 5.84 -5.97
CA LEU A 52 3.31 5.92 -5.84
C LEU A 52 3.96 6.66 -7.01
N ILE A 53 3.52 6.42 -8.24
CA ILE A 53 4.02 7.15 -9.42
C ILE A 53 3.76 8.65 -9.26
N ASN A 54 2.54 9.04 -8.87
CA ASN A 54 2.19 10.43 -8.64
C ASN A 54 3.07 11.07 -7.54
N ILE A 55 3.39 10.33 -6.47
CA ILE A 55 4.30 10.81 -5.42
C ILE A 55 5.70 11.08 -5.98
N VAL A 56 6.25 10.16 -6.79
CA VAL A 56 7.56 10.34 -7.42
C VAL A 56 7.57 11.54 -8.37
N GLU A 57 6.50 11.73 -9.15
CA GLU A 57 6.37 12.91 -10.02
C GLU A 57 6.34 14.23 -9.23
N LEU A 58 5.64 14.26 -8.08
CA LEU A 58 5.64 15.42 -7.18
C LEU A 58 7.03 15.67 -6.57
N GLU A 59 7.78 14.62 -6.24
CA GLU A 59 9.15 14.72 -5.74
C GLU A 59 10.09 15.29 -6.80
N ASP A 60 10.02 14.80 -8.04
CA ASP A 60 10.80 15.32 -9.17
C ASP A 60 10.48 16.80 -9.45
N ALA A 61 9.19 17.17 -9.40
CA ALA A 61 8.78 18.57 -9.52
C ALA A 61 9.36 19.43 -8.38
N SER A 62 9.32 18.92 -7.15
CA SER A 62 9.86 19.61 -5.96
C SER A 62 11.37 19.81 -6.07
N GLN A 63 12.10 18.83 -6.59
CA GLN A 63 13.54 18.96 -6.85
C GLN A 63 13.86 20.05 -7.87
N LYS A 64 13.07 20.15 -8.95
CA LYS A 64 13.24 21.20 -9.97
C LYS A 64 12.99 22.60 -9.39
N VAL A 65 11.92 22.76 -8.60
CA VAL A 65 11.61 24.01 -7.89
C VAL A 65 12.74 24.37 -6.92
N SER A 66 13.18 23.42 -6.11
CA SER A 66 14.29 23.62 -5.15
C SER A 66 15.59 24.03 -5.84
N ALA A 67 15.90 23.44 -6.99
CA ALA A 67 17.07 23.82 -7.78
C ALA A 67 16.97 25.25 -8.33
N ASN A 68 15.77 25.70 -8.73
CA ASN A 68 15.56 27.09 -9.14
C ASN A 68 15.66 28.07 -7.97
N LEU A 69 15.11 27.72 -6.81
CA LEU A 69 15.22 28.50 -5.59
C LEU A 69 16.70 28.70 -5.21
N ARG A 70 17.48 27.61 -5.20
CA ARG A 70 18.92 27.65 -4.93
C ARG A 70 19.67 28.57 -5.91
N ARG A 71 19.36 28.50 -7.21
CA ARG A 71 19.95 29.41 -8.21
C ARG A 71 19.61 30.87 -7.92
N ILE A 72 18.38 31.16 -7.51
CA ILE A 72 17.96 32.51 -7.13
C ILE A 72 18.77 32.99 -5.92
N GLU A 73 18.92 32.16 -4.89
CA GLU A 73 19.68 32.50 -3.69
C GLU A 73 21.17 32.72 -3.95
N GLU A 74 21.76 31.95 -4.88
CA GLU A 74 23.15 32.12 -5.33
C GLU A 74 23.34 33.47 -6.05
N HIS A 75 22.40 33.88 -6.93
CA HIS A 75 22.51 35.13 -7.68
C HIS A 75 22.06 36.38 -6.90
N GLN A 76 21.19 36.23 -5.89
CA GLN A 76 20.75 37.33 -5.03
C GLN A 76 21.91 37.94 -4.22
N GLN A 77 22.98 37.18 -3.98
CA GLN A 77 24.19 37.67 -3.30
C GLN A 77 25.06 38.58 -4.20
N LEU A 78 24.80 38.64 -5.51
CA LEU A 78 25.67 39.30 -6.50
C LEU A 78 25.12 40.63 -7.06
N ASP A 79 23.82 40.94 -6.96
CA ASP A 79 23.26 42.16 -7.56
C ASP A 79 21.97 42.72 -6.91
N GLN A 80 21.80 44.05 -6.91
CA GLN A 80 20.66 44.81 -6.35
C GLN A 80 19.40 44.81 -7.25
N ALA A 81 19.00 43.66 -7.81
CA ALA A 81 17.68 43.51 -8.45
C ALA A 81 16.61 43.13 -7.41
N MET A 82 16.39 44.00 -6.41
CA MET A 82 15.73 43.67 -5.14
C MET A 82 14.24 43.30 -5.21
N GLN A 83 13.47 43.75 -6.21
CA GLN A 83 12.01 43.50 -6.23
C GLN A 83 11.60 42.28 -7.04
N ASN A 84 12.05 42.14 -8.29
CA ASN A 84 11.61 41.04 -9.16
C ASN A 84 12.15 39.67 -8.69
N ILE A 85 13.35 39.64 -8.12
CA ILE A 85 13.95 38.43 -7.55
C ILE A 85 13.22 38.01 -6.27
N GLY A 86 12.81 38.99 -5.44
CA GLY A 86 12.04 38.74 -4.22
C GLY A 86 10.70 38.08 -4.53
N THR A 87 9.94 38.62 -5.50
CA THR A 87 8.66 38.06 -5.92
C THR A 87 8.82 36.66 -6.53
N ALA A 88 9.85 36.43 -7.34
CA ALA A 88 10.12 35.11 -7.92
C ALA A 88 10.47 34.07 -6.84
N LYS A 89 11.28 34.45 -5.85
CA LYS A 89 11.63 33.58 -4.71
C LYS A 89 10.37 33.15 -3.96
N GLN A 90 9.52 34.10 -3.58
CA GLN A 90 8.26 33.83 -2.87
C GLN A 90 7.37 32.86 -3.66
N LEU A 91 7.24 33.05 -4.98
CA LEU A 91 6.43 32.16 -5.81
C LEU A 91 6.98 30.71 -5.81
N PHE A 92 8.30 30.53 -5.86
CA PHE A 92 8.90 29.19 -5.80
C PHE A 92 8.74 28.55 -4.42
N GLU A 93 8.83 29.32 -3.33
CA GLU A 93 8.53 28.84 -1.97
C GLU A 93 7.07 28.36 -1.87
N GLU A 94 6.12 29.16 -2.34
CA GLU A 94 4.70 28.79 -2.38
C GLU A 94 4.43 27.53 -3.21
N GLN A 95 5.13 27.39 -4.35
CA GLN A 95 5.06 26.19 -5.19
C GLN A 95 5.58 24.94 -4.45
N LEU A 96 6.70 25.05 -3.74
CA LEU A 96 7.26 23.94 -2.97
C LEU A 96 6.32 23.51 -1.84
N ASP A 97 5.74 24.49 -1.17
CA ASP A 97 4.72 24.32 -0.14
C ASP A 97 3.48 23.59 -0.67
N PHE A 98 3.01 23.98 -1.86
CA PHE A 98 1.89 23.34 -2.55
C PHE A 98 2.21 21.88 -2.89
N LEU A 99 3.37 21.61 -3.49
CA LEU A 99 3.82 20.26 -3.84
C LEU A 99 3.94 19.37 -2.61
N GLY A 100 4.49 19.91 -1.51
CA GLY A 100 4.58 19.22 -0.22
C GLY A 100 3.21 18.80 0.32
N ARG A 101 2.24 19.72 0.31
CA ARG A 101 0.86 19.43 0.73
C ARG A 101 0.17 18.39 -0.16
N GLN A 102 0.40 18.42 -1.48
CA GLN A 102 -0.15 17.40 -2.39
C GLN A 102 0.45 16.02 -2.12
N LYS A 103 1.77 15.95 -1.90
CA LYS A 103 2.46 14.71 -1.55
C LYS A 103 1.92 14.12 -0.24
N GLU A 104 1.74 14.96 0.79
CA GLU A 104 1.20 14.51 2.07
C GLU A 104 -0.21 13.92 1.94
N ARG A 105 -1.07 14.53 1.11
CA ARG A 105 -2.41 13.98 0.82
C ARG A 105 -2.34 12.60 0.17
N LEU A 106 -1.49 12.43 -0.85
CA LEU A 106 -1.32 11.11 -1.48
C LEU A 106 -0.76 10.06 -0.52
N LEU A 107 0.13 10.44 0.40
CA LEU A 107 0.63 9.54 1.44
C LEU A 107 -0.47 9.10 2.41
N GLN A 108 -1.43 9.96 2.73
CA GLN A 108 -2.58 9.63 3.57
C GLN A 108 -3.57 8.67 2.88
N GLU A 109 -3.61 8.64 1.55
CA GLU A 109 -4.43 7.69 0.79
C GLU A 109 -3.84 6.27 0.76
N LEU A 110 -2.54 6.12 1.04
CA LEU A 110 -1.89 4.81 1.07
C LEU A 110 -2.33 4.02 2.32
N PRO A 111 -2.55 2.70 2.18
CA PRO A 111 -2.83 1.85 3.34
C PRO A 111 -1.70 1.95 4.37
N PRO A 112 -2.00 2.02 5.68
CA PRO A 112 -0.97 1.95 6.70
C PRO A 112 -0.24 0.60 6.57
N LEU A 113 1.09 0.61 6.68
CA LEU A 113 1.85 -0.63 6.82
C LEU A 113 1.44 -1.25 8.16
N ALA A 114 0.74 -2.38 8.11
CA ALA A 114 0.45 -3.14 9.32
C ALA A 114 1.78 -3.51 10.00
N PRO A 115 1.85 -3.51 11.34
CA PRO A 115 3.00 -4.07 12.04
C PRO A 115 3.23 -5.47 11.50
N VAL A 116 4.42 -5.73 10.96
CA VAL A 116 4.83 -7.08 10.61
C VAL A 116 4.70 -7.89 11.90
N ALA A 117 3.80 -8.88 11.91
CA ALA A 117 3.76 -9.83 13.02
C ALA A 117 5.19 -10.38 13.14
N SER A 118 5.84 -10.09 14.27
CA SER A 118 7.19 -10.55 14.54
C SER A 118 7.20 -12.07 14.33
N SER A 119 8.27 -12.61 13.73
CA SER A 119 8.41 -14.05 13.46
C SER A 119 8.31 -14.94 14.71
N GLU A 120 8.21 -14.34 15.89
CA GLU A 120 8.08 -14.94 17.20
C GLU A 120 6.70 -15.59 17.45
N ASP A 121 5.64 -15.21 16.72
CA ASP A 121 4.28 -15.80 16.88
C ASP A 121 4.06 -17.12 16.12
N LEU A 122 5.06 -17.62 15.37
CA LEU A 122 4.95 -18.89 14.64
C LEU A 122 5.47 -20.10 15.42
N SER A 123 5.86 -19.94 16.70
CA SER A 123 6.20 -21.07 17.57
C SER A 123 4.95 -21.66 18.23
N SER A 124 4.20 -22.47 17.48
CA SER A 124 3.29 -23.44 18.07
C SER A 124 4.12 -24.51 18.78
N SER A 125 4.24 -24.41 20.10
CA SER A 125 4.80 -25.49 20.91
C SER A 125 3.85 -26.69 20.86
N ASP A 126 4.27 -27.75 20.16
CA ASP A 126 3.67 -29.08 20.26
C ASP A 126 3.91 -29.62 21.68
N GLU A 127 2.90 -29.57 22.55
CA GLU A 127 2.88 -30.27 23.84
C GLU A 127 1.50 -30.96 24.04
N HIS A 128 1.50 -32.26 23.75
CA HIS A 128 0.78 -33.34 24.46
C HIS A 128 -0.77 -33.35 24.58
N SER A 129 -1.40 -34.35 23.94
CA SER A 129 -2.39 -35.18 24.63
C SER A 129 -2.43 -36.61 24.06
N SER A 130 -1.61 -37.47 24.67
CA SER A 130 -1.78 -38.92 24.63
C SER A 130 -2.99 -39.27 25.49
N GLY A 131 -4.11 -39.71 24.90
CA GLY A 131 -5.20 -40.25 25.72
C GLY A 131 -6.61 -40.27 25.11
N MET A 132 -6.86 -41.05 24.05
CA MET A 132 -8.21 -41.62 23.86
C MET A 132 -8.22 -42.87 22.96
N LEU A 133 -7.40 -43.88 23.29
CA LEU A 133 -7.68 -45.25 22.87
C LEU A 133 -8.60 -45.89 23.92
N LYS A 134 -9.91 -45.69 23.78
CA LYS A 134 -10.97 -46.51 24.40
C LYS A 134 -12.33 -46.11 23.84
N LEU A 135 -12.66 -46.59 22.64
CA LEU A 135 -14.05 -46.83 22.26
C LEU A 135 -14.14 -47.85 21.11
N PHE A 136 -13.79 -49.11 21.41
CA PHE A 136 -14.39 -50.26 20.74
C PHE A 136 -14.86 -51.21 21.84
N GLY A 137 -16.16 -51.39 21.93
CA GLY A 137 -16.81 -52.17 22.98
C GLY A 137 -18.30 -51.91 23.07
N ILE A 138 -19.01 -52.13 21.96
CA ILE A 138 -20.23 -52.96 21.77
C ILE A 138 -20.36 -53.16 20.26
#